data_AF-A0A529W258-F1
#
_entry.id   AF-A0A529W258-F1
#
_cell.length_a   1.000
_cell.length_b   1.000
_cell.length_c   1.000
_cell.angle_alpha   90.00
_cell.angle_beta   90.00
_cell.angle_gamma   90.00
#
_symmetry.space_group_name_H-M   'P 1'
#
loop_
_entity.id
_entity.type
_entity.pdbx_description
1 polymer ?
#
loop_
_entity_poly.entity_id
_entity_poly.type
_entity_poly.pdbx_seq_one_letter_code
_entity_poly.pdbx_strand_id
1 'polypeptide(L)'
;SYQLAGENSFAAPDLVNAGAESGLDKRTSDYVGLVGFNSPSGFSGSVSGRFDEQTFEVRRAEVKAAYSSLPISLSAKYAFIEAQPLYGFTTDRHEVTLGASTHLAQNWRLFGTGTYDLQSSVLVKDGVGFAYNDSCFTYIMTYSQTRDTVTKEVSQNIGFNLSFRTLGDFGSSTSAIDTIQ
;
A
#
# COMPACT_ATOMS: atom_id res chain seq x y z
N SER A 1 -23.04 3.82 -1.14
CA SER A 1 -24.23 3.34 -1.88
C SER A 1 -25.40 3.24 -0.90
N TYR A 2 -26.59 2.85 -1.36
CA TYR A 2 -27.77 2.65 -0.51
C TYR A 2 -28.30 1.24 -0.70
N GLN A 3 -28.49 0.52 0.39
CA GLN A 3 -29.18 -0.76 0.41
C GLN A 3 -30.69 -0.52 0.38
N LEU A 4 -31.34 -1.10 -0.63
CA LEU A 4 -32.78 -0.91 -0.87
C LEU A 4 -33.63 -2.00 -0.20
N ALA A 5 -33.18 -3.25 -0.21
CA ALA A 5 -33.88 -4.41 0.34
C ALA A 5 -32.92 -5.60 0.57
N GLY A 6 -33.40 -6.64 1.26
CA GLY A 6 -32.64 -7.86 1.57
C GLY A 6 -31.70 -7.70 2.77
N GLU A 7 -31.03 -8.78 3.16
CA GLU A 7 -29.96 -8.72 4.16
C GLU A 7 -28.67 -8.15 3.56
N ASN A 8 -27.97 -7.32 4.33
CA ASN A 8 -26.68 -6.79 3.89
C ASN A 8 -25.59 -7.82 4.12
N SER A 9 -25.00 -8.35 3.05
CA SER A 9 -23.91 -9.32 3.17
C SER A 9 -22.66 -8.76 3.85
N PHE A 10 -22.48 -7.42 3.87
CA PHE A 10 -21.39 -6.77 4.60
C PHE A 10 -21.71 -6.56 6.09
N ALA A 11 -22.99 -6.70 6.50
CA ALA A 11 -23.39 -6.65 7.90
C ALA A 11 -23.46 -8.04 8.55
N ALA A 12 -23.44 -9.09 7.73
CA ALA A 12 -23.52 -10.46 8.21
C ALA A 12 -22.21 -10.86 8.90
N PRO A 13 -22.25 -11.58 10.04
CA PRO A 13 -21.05 -12.16 10.64
C PRO A 13 -20.38 -13.12 9.67
N ASP A 14 -19.06 -13.03 9.54
CA ASP A 14 -18.26 -13.94 8.72
C ASP A 14 -16.99 -14.38 9.46
N LEU A 15 -16.33 -15.44 8.97
CA LEU A 15 -15.18 -16.06 9.64
C LEU A 15 -13.91 -15.18 9.66
N VAL A 16 -13.87 -14.14 8.83
CA VAL A 16 -12.69 -13.27 8.62
C VAL A 16 -13.00 -11.79 8.85
N ASN A 17 -14.20 -11.48 9.35
CA ASN A 17 -14.75 -10.15 9.53
C ASN A 17 -14.74 -9.24 8.28
N ALA A 18 -14.77 -9.79 7.06
CA ALA A 18 -14.62 -9.03 5.81
C ALA A 18 -15.61 -7.86 5.64
N GLY A 19 -16.81 -7.97 6.19
CA GLY A 19 -17.81 -6.90 6.20
C GLY A 19 -17.58 -5.82 7.27
N ALA A 20 -17.00 -6.18 8.41
CA ALA A 20 -16.85 -5.29 9.55
C ALA A 20 -15.88 -4.14 9.26
N GLU A 21 -16.21 -2.92 9.70
CA GLU A 21 -15.40 -1.70 9.51
C GLU A 21 -15.11 -1.35 8.04
N SER A 22 -15.87 -1.94 7.10
CA SER A 22 -15.73 -1.70 5.65
C SER A 22 -16.36 -0.37 5.22
N GLY A 23 -17.27 0.18 6.04
CA GLY A 23 -18.11 1.32 5.65
C GLY A 23 -19.25 0.90 4.71
N LEU A 24 -19.45 -0.40 4.50
CA LEU A 24 -20.52 -0.99 3.67
C LEU A 24 -21.51 -1.81 4.51
N ASP A 25 -21.23 -2.03 5.78
CA ASP A 25 -22.02 -2.80 6.75
C ASP A 25 -23.33 -2.10 7.17
N LYS A 26 -23.48 -0.82 6.81
CA LYS A 26 -24.66 -0.01 7.08
C LYS A 26 -25.58 0.08 5.85
N ARG A 27 -26.84 0.45 6.08
CA ARG A 27 -27.83 0.65 4.99
C ARG A 27 -27.40 1.73 4.00
N THR A 28 -26.71 2.76 4.49
CA THR A 28 -26.05 3.78 3.66
C THR A 28 -24.56 3.63 3.89
N SER A 29 -23.77 3.51 2.82
CA SER A 29 -22.31 3.41 2.96
C SER A 29 -21.68 4.73 3.34
N ASP A 30 -20.51 4.64 3.97
CA ASP A 30 -19.59 5.76 4.18
C ASP A 30 -19.33 6.54 2.89
N TYR A 31 -19.09 7.84 3.02
CA TYR A 31 -18.68 8.69 1.92
C TYR A 31 -17.20 8.50 1.63
N VAL A 32 -16.84 8.41 0.35
CA VAL A 32 -15.45 8.34 -0.10
C VAL A 32 -15.15 9.43 -1.10
N GLY A 33 -13.94 9.98 -1.05
CA GLY A 33 -13.48 11.00 -1.97
C GLY A 33 -12.00 10.90 -2.22
N LEU A 34 -11.58 11.27 -3.44
CA LEU A 34 -10.19 11.41 -3.83
C LEU A 34 -10.04 12.62 -4.74
N VAL A 35 -9.03 13.44 -4.47
CA VAL A 35 -8.57 14.49 -5.37
C VAL A 35 -7.08 14.29 -5.57
N GLY A 36 -6.61 14.42 -6.81
CA GLY A 36 -5.20 14.28 -7.13
C GLY A 36 -4.80 15.06 -8.38
N PHE A 37 -3.50 15.18 -8.57
CA PHE A 37 -2.90 15.83 -9.72
C PHE A 37 -1.67 15.04 -10.21
N ASN A 38 -1.36 15.23 -11.48
CA ASN A 38 -0.13 14.78 -12.11
C ASN A 38 0.39 15.91 -13.00
N SER A 39 1.70 16.11 -13.01
CA SER A 39 2.37 17.17 -13.74
C SER A 39 3.30 16.58 -14.82
N PRO A 40 3.44 17.22 -16.00
CA PRO A 40 4.48 16.86 -16.97
C PRO A 40 5.91 16.91 -16.41
N SER A 41 6.15 17.69 -15.34
CA SER A 41 7.45 17.76 -14.66
C SER A 41 7.75 16.57 -13.74
N GLY A 42 6.90 15.54 -13.74
CA GLY A 42 7.11 14.30 -12.97
C GLY A 42 6.57 14.32 -11.54
N PHE A 43 5.98 15.44 -11.09
CA PHE A 43 5.33 15.53 -9.77
C PHE A 43 3.91 14.99 -9.82
N SER A 44 3.53 14.27 -8.77
CA SER A 44 2.15 13.85 -8.54
C SER A 44 1.79 13.90 -7.06
N GLY A 45 0.50 13.98 -6.79
CA GLY A 45 0.00 13.95 -5.42
C GLY A 45 -1.49 13.69 -5.37
N SER A 46 -1.95 13.17 -4.23
CA SER A 46 -3.37 12.97 -3.99
C SER A 46 -3.71 13.06 -2.51
N VAL A 47 -4.95 13.41 -2.24
CA VAL A 47 -5.59 13.32 -0.93
C VAL A 47 -6.86 12.50 -1.11
N SER A 48 -7.07 11.53 -0.23
CA SER A 48 -8.27 10.71 -0.23
C SER A 48 -8.76 10.47 1.18
N GLY A 49 -10.07 10.28 1.34
CA GLY A 49 -10.67 9.99 2.64
C GLY A 49 -11.91 9.12 2.54
N ARG A 50 -12.22 8.46 3.66
CA ARG A 50 -13.48 7.78 3.96
C ARG A 50 -14.07 8.41 5.21
N PHE A 51 -15.34 8.78 5.13
CA PHE A 51 -16.06 9.51 6.17
C PHE A 51 -17.34 8.78 6.52
N ASP A 52 -17.67 8.75 7.81
CA ASP A 52 -18.93 8.21 8.30
C ASP A 52 -20.12 8.90 7.61
N GLU A 53 -21.15 8.13 7.27
CA GLU A 53 -22.28 8.62 6.52
C GLU A 53 -23.23 9.52 7.33
N GLN A 54 -23.19 9.43 8.67
CA GLN A 54 -24.03 10.20 9.59
C GLN A 54 -23.25 11.34 10.25
N THR A 55 -22.06 11.06 10.77
CA THR A 55 -21.29 12.02 11.58
C THR A 55 -20.25 12.79 10.77
N PHE A 56 -19.92 12.32 9.56
CA PHE A 56 -18.81 12.81 8.76
C PHE A 56 -17.43 12.67 9.46
N GLU A 57 -17.35 11.85 10.51
CA GLU A 57 -16.09 11.50 11.16
C GLU A 57 -15.16 10.78 10.18
N VAL A 58 -13.86 11.10 10.25
CA VAL A 58 -12.86 10.49 9.38
C VAL A 58 -12.60 9.06 9.83
N ARG A 59 -12.93 8.09 8.98
CA ARG A 59 -12.62 6.67 9.18
C ARG A 59 -11.25 6.30 8.61
N ARG A 60 -10.84 6.98 7.54
CA ARG A 60 -9.52 6.84 6.89
C ARG A 60 -9.16 8.11 6.14
N ALA A 61 -7.91 8.51 6.19
CA ALA A 61 -7.38 9.60 5.36
C ALA A 61 -5.99 9.25 4.85
N GLU A 62 -5.72 9.53 3.58
CA GLU A 62 -4.40 9.33 2.98
C GLU A 62 -3.96 10.58 2.23
N VAL A 63 -2.68 10.93 2.38
CA VAL A 63 -2.00 11.95 1.60
C VAL A 63 -0.80 11.31 0.92
N LYS A 64 -0.70 11.49 -0.39
CA LYS A 64 0.38 10.93 -1.22
C LYS A 64 1.07 12.06 -1.98
N ALA A 65 2.38 11.97 -2.08
CA ALA A 65 3.20 12.80 -2.94
C ALA A 65 4.26 11.92 -3.60
N ALA A 66 4.53 12.17 -4.87
CA ALA A 66 5.61 11.49 -5.57
C ALA A 66 6.26 12.42 -6.59
N TYR A 67 7.49 12.06 -6.92
CA TYR A 67 8.27 12.68 -7.98
C TYR A 67 8.93 11.56 -8.78
N SER A 68 8.76 11.57 -10.10
CA SER A 68 9.35 10.57 -10.98
C SER A 68 9.95 11.25 -12.20
N SER A 69 11.28 11.18 -12.32
CA SER A 69 12.03 11.62 -13.48
C SER A 69 13.25 10.72 -13.63
N LEU A 70 13.71 10.40 -14.83
CA LEU A 70 14.98 9.68 -14.94
C LEU A 70 16.12 10.52 -14.34
N PRO A 71 17.02 9.92 -13.54
CA PRO A 71 17.08 8.49 -13.18
C PRO A 71 16.34 8.10 -11.88
N ILE A 72 15.72 9.03 -11.16
CA ILE A 72 15.22 8.88 -9.77
C ILE A 72 13.69 8.97 -9.68
N SER A 73 13.09 8.06 -8.90
CA SER A 73 11.70 8.19 -8.46
C SER A 73 11.62 8.15 -6.94
N LEU A 74 10.85 9.05 -6.36
CA LEU A 74 10.62 9.19 -4.92
C LEU A 74 9.12 9.18 -4.65
N SER A 75 8.71 8.57 -3.55
CA SER A 75 7.33 8.60 -3.08
C SER A 75 7.26 8.74 -1.56
N ALA A 76 6.24 9.45 -1.11
CA ALA A 76 5.88 9.59 0.29
C ALA A 76 4.37 9.45 0.43
N LYS A 77 3.94 8.74 1.48
CA LYS A 77 2.54 8.58 1.83
C LYS A 77 2.39 8.71 3.33
N TYR A 78 1.38 9.43 3.76
CA TYR A 78 0.86 9.37 5.11
C TYR A 78 -0.55 8.76 5.07
N ALA A 79 -0.83 7.86 6.01
CA ALA A 79 -2.14 7.26 6.18
C ALA A 79 -2.58 7.34 7.65
N PHE A 80 -3.74 7.94 7.88
CA PHE A 80 -4.52 7.77 9.10
C PHE A 80 -5.55 6.67 8.88
N ILE A 81 -5.66 5.74 9.83
CA ILE A 81 -6.66 4.69 9.83
C ILE A 81 -7.20 4.59 11.26
N GLU A 82 -8.51 4.73 11.41
CA GLU A 82 -9.17 4.56 12.71
C GLU A 82 -8.87 3.19 13.33
N ALA A 83 -8.91 3.12 14.66
CA ALA A 83 -8.87 1.87 15.42
C ALA A 83 -9.88 0.85 14.86
N GLN A 84 -9.42 -0.38 14.66
CA GLN A 84 -10.21 -1.52 14.22
C GLN A 84 -9.99 -2.70 15.16
N PRO A 85 -10.61 -2.71 16.37
CA PRO A 85 -10.33 -3.72 17.40
C PRO A 85 -10.59 -5.15 16.95
N LEU A 86 -11.61 -5.37 16.10
CA LEU A 86 -11.94 -6.67 15.53
C LEU A 86 -10.86 -7.22 14.59
N TYR A 87 -9.97 -6.36 14.12
CA TYR A 87 -8.80 -6.69 13.29
C TYR A 87 -7.49 -6.64 14.09
N GLY A 88 -7.55 -6.55 15.42
CA GLY A 88 -6.38 -6.50 16.29
C GLY A 88 -5.73 -5.12 16.41
N PHE A 89 -6.34 -4.07 15.85
CA PHE A 89 -5.84 -2.69 15.93
C PHE A 89 -6.69 -1.90 16.93
N THR A 90 -6.32 -1.93 18.21
CA THR A 90 -7.12 -1.28 19.28
C THR A 90 -6.91 0.24 19.37
N THR A 91 -5.98 0.78 18.59
CA THR A 91 -5.67 2.22 18.53
C THR A 91 -5.65 2.70 17.10
N ASP A 92 -5.86 3.99 16.91
CA ASP A 92 -5.66 4.65 15.63
C ASP A 92 -4.23 4.43 15.12
N ARG A 93 -4.12 4.26 13.81
CA ARG A 93 -2.84 4.08 13.12
C ARG A 93 -2.49 5.32 12.32
N HIS A 94 -1.23 5.69 12.44
CA HIS A 94 -0.62 6.80 11.73
C HIS A 94 0.62 6.26 11.03
N GLU A 95 0.49 5.91 9.76
CA GLU A 95 1.55 5.27 9.00
C GLU A 95 2.20 6.25 8.01
N VAL A 96 3.53 6.30 8.02
CA VAL A 96 4.33 7.00 7.01
C VAL A 96 5.05 5.98 6.15
N THR A 97 4.79 5.97 4.86
CA THR A 97 5.54 5.17 3.87
C THR A 97 6.44 6.07 3.06
N LEU A 98 7.71 5.69 2.92
CA LEU A 98 8.67 6.31 2.01
C LEU A 98 9.16 5.28 1.00
N GLY A 99 9.28 5.68 -0.26
CA GLY A 99 9.80 4.87 -1.34
C GLY A 99 10.83 5.64 -2.18
N ALA A 100 11.87 4.95 -2.62
CA ALA A 100 12.86 5.50 -3.52
C ALA A 100 13.33 4.47 -4.54
N SER A 101 13.60 4.92 -5.76
CA SER A 101 14.29 4.12 -6.78
C SER A 101 15.22 4.98 -7.62
N THR A 102 16.26 4.35 -8.14
CA THR A 102 17.22 5.01 -9.02
C THR A 102 17.77 4.04 -10.06
N HIS A 103 17.99 4.53 -11.27
CA HIS A 103 18.77 3.82 -12.28
C HIS A 103 20.25 4.06 -12.00
N LEU A 104 20.97 3.01 -11.62
CA LEU A 104 22.41 3.07 -11.33
C LEU A 104 23.25 2.95 -12.62
N ALA A 105 22.73 2.24 -13.60
CA ALA A 105 23.30 2.09 -14.94
C ALA A 105 22.18 1.84 -15.96
N GLN A 106 22.51 1.77 -17.25
CA GLN A 106 21.55 1.66 -18.36
C GLN A 106 20.46 0.60 -18.14
N ASN A 107 20.84 -0.55 -17.58
CA ASN A 107 19.93 -1.67 -17.37
C ASN A 107 19.67 -1.96 -15.88
N TRP A 108 20.31 -1.24 -14.95
CA TRP A 108 20.27 -1.55 -13.52
C TRP A 108 19.45 -0.51 -12.75
N ARG A 109 18.43 -0.98 -12.03
CA ARG A 109 17.62 -0.17 -11.11
C ARG A 109 17.74 -0.73 -9.70
N LEU A 110 18.00 0.14 -8.74
CA LEU A 110 17.90 -0.15 -7.31
C LEU A 110 16.66 0.54 -6.76
N PHE A 111 15.94 -0.12 -5.85
CA PHE A 111 14.74 0.44 -5.26
C PHE A 111 14.49 -0.09 -3.86
N GLY A 112 13.75 0.67 -3.05
CA GLY A 112 13.39 0.26 -1.70
C GLY A 112 12.27 1.11 -1.10
N THR A 113 11.62 0.57 -0.09
CA THR A 113 10.47 1.17 0.58
C THR A 113 10.48 0.85 2.07
N GLY A 114 9.85 1.70 2.88
CA GLY A 114 9.65 1.48 4.30
C GLY A 114 8.38 2.16 4.79
N THR A 115 7.59 1.46 5.60
CA THR A 115 6.41 1.97 6.29
C THR A 115 6.65 1.96 7.79
N TYR A 116 6.55 3.13 8.40
CA TYR A 116 6.69 3.33 9.82
C TYR A 116 5.34 3.70 10.44
N ASP A 117 4.92 2.95 11.46
CA ASP A 117 3.74 3.25 12.25
C ASP A 117 4.17 4.13 13.44
N LEU A 118 3.67 5.37 13.46
CA LEU A 118 4.02 6.39 14.44
C LEU A 118 3.44 6.07 15.82
N GLN A 119 2.30 5.38 15.89
CA GLN A 119 1.60 5.09 17.14
C GLN A 119 2.33 4.00 17.94
N SER A 120 2.72 2.92 17.26
CA SER A 120 3.49 1.81 17.84
C SER A 120 5.00 2.05 17.83
N SER A 121 5.47 3.07 17.10
CA SER A 121 6.90 3.36 16.90
C SER A 121 7.67 2.20 16.24
N VAL A 122 7.03 1.51 15.28
CA VAL A 122 7.58 0.32 14.62
C VAL A 122 7.70 0.54 13.10
N LEU A 123 8.82 0.11 12.52
CA LEU A 123 8.94 -0.08 11.07
C LEU A 123 8.19 -1.37 10.69
N VAL A 124 6.91 -1.23 10.37
CA VAL A 124 5.97 -2.36 10.17
C VAL A 124 6.21 -3.10 8.87
N LYS A 125 6.82 -2.44 7.89
CA LYS A 125 7.18 -3.04 6.60
C LYS A 125 8.40 -2.35 6.03
N ASP A 126 9.31 -3.10 5.47
CA ASP A 126 10.40 -2.57 4.66
C ASP A 126 10.79 -3.56 3.56
N GLY A 127 11.45 -3.05 2.53
CA GLY A 127 11.95 -3.89 1.47
C GLY A 127 12.92 -3.17 0.56
N VAL A 128 13.82 -3.96 -0.01
CA VAL A 128 14.81 -3.53 -0.99
C VAL A 128 14.84 -4.50 -2.15
N GLY A 129 15.17 -4.00 -3.32
CA GLY A 129 15.28 -4.84 -4.49
C GLY A 129 16.12 -4.18 -5.56
N PHE A 130 16.55 -5.00 -6.50
CA PHE A 130 17.17 -4.53 -7.72
C PHE A 130 16.53 -5.20 -8.92
N ALA A 131 16.59 -4.50 -10.04
CA ALA A 131 16.16 -5.01 -11.32
C ALA A 131 17.27 -4.82 -12.35
N TYR A 132 17.43 -5.83 -13.19
CA TYR A 132 18.15 -5.75 -14.44
C TYR A 132 17.14 -5.87 -15.58
N ASN A 133 17.12 -4.90 -16.52
CA ASN A 133 16.18 -4.90 -17.64
C ASN A 133 16.92 -4.57 -18.93
N ASP A 134 16.90 -5.52 -19.88
CA ASP A 134 17.44 -5.31 -21.22
C ASP A 134 16.40 -5.65 -22.32
N SER A 135 16.86 -5.77 -23.56
CA SER A 135 16.00 -6.06 -24.72
C SER A 135 15.43 -7.48 -24.74
N CYS A 136 16.02 -8.41 -23.99
CA CYS A 136 15.72 -9.84 -24.06
C CYS A 136 14.98 -10.32 -22.82
N PHE A 137 15.40 -9.86 -21.63
CA PHE A 137 14.82 -10.29 -20.36
C PHE A 137 14.84 -9.20 -19.29
N THR A 138 14.01 -9.42 -18.27
CA THR A 138 14.01 -8.67 -17.01
C THR A 138 14.25 -9.63 -15.87
N TYR A 139 15.21 -9.30 -15.00
CA TYR A 139 15.46 -10.02 -13.76
C TYR A 139 15.20 -9.08 -12.58
N ILE A 140 14.45 -9.53 -11.59
CA ILE A 140 14.15 -8.79 -10.37
C ILE A 140 14.46 -9.70 -9.18
N MET A 141 15.14 -9.15 -8.18
CA MET A 141 15.34 -9.78 -6.87
C MET A 141 14.87 -8.81 -5.80
N THR A 142 14.12 -9.32 -4.83
CA THR A 142 13.55 -8.56 -3.74
C THR A 142 13.77 -9.24 -2.40
N TYR A 143 14.01 -8.42 -1.39
CA TYR A 143 13.96 -8.80 0.01
C TYR A 143 12.99 -7.87 0.72
N SER A 144 12.15 -8.44 1.58
CA SER A 144 11.22 -7.65 2.37
C SER A 144 10.98 -8.24 3.74
N GLN A 145 10.65 -7.37 4.67
CA GLN A 145 10.27 -7.73 6.02
C GLN A 145 8.91 -7.11 6.35
N THR A 146 8.10 -7.83 7.11
CA THR A 146 6.98 -7.26 7.86
C THR A 146 7.21 -7.52 9.33
N ARG A 147 6.72 -6.61 10.17
CA ARG A 147 6.86 -6.68 11.62
C ARG A 147 5.52 -6.48 12.29
N ASP A 148 5.20 -7.37 13.24
CA ASP A 148 4.04 -7.21 14.10
C ASP A 148 4.22 -5.96 14.99
N THR A 149 3.17 -5.15 15.13
CA THR A 149 3.23 -3.89 15.89
C THR A 149 3.31 -4.09 17.40
N VAL A 150 2.90 -5.27 17.90
CA VAL A 150 2.84 -5.60 19.33
C VAL A 150 4.00 -6.51 19.73
N THR A 151 4.12 -7.68 19.11
CA THR A 151 5.14 -8.69 19.45
C THR A 151 6.50 -8.36 18.85
N LYS A 152 6.54 -7.50 17.82
CA LYS A 152 7.73 -7.16 17.02
C LYS A 152 8.33 -8.36 16.29
N GLU A 153 7.59 -9.46 16.18
CA GLU A 153 7.99 -10.62 15.40
C GLU A 153 8.16 -10.25 13.92
N VAL A 154 9.10 -10.94 13.27
CA VAL A 154 9.51 -10.62 11.90
C VAL A 154 9.10 -11.73 10.98
N SER A 155 8.38 -11.38 9.92
CA SER A 155 8.25 -12.23 8.75
C SER A 155 9.14 -11.71 7.64
N GLN A 156 9.85 -12.62 6.98
CA GLN A 156 10.78 -12.30 5.90
C GLN A 156 10.31 -12.96 4.62
N ASN A 157 10.45 -12.26 3.51
CA ASN A 157 10.13 -12.78 2.20
C ASN A 157 11.21 -12.43 1.19
N ILE A 158 11.63 -13.42 0.41
CA ILE A 158 12.60 -13.31 -0.68
C ILE A 158 11.87 -13.65 -1.97
N GLY A 159 11.83 -12.69 -2.88
CA GLY A 159 11.21 -12.82 -4.19
C GLY A 159 12.24 -12.78 -5.29
N PHE A 160 12.00 -13.54 -6.35
CA PHE A 160 12.70 -13.31 -7.60
C PHE A 160 11.74 -13.49 -8.77
N ASN A 161 11.95 -12.72 -9.82
CA ASN A 161 11.21 -12.87 -11.06
C ASN A 161 12.17 -12.77 -12.25
N LEU A 162 12.04 -13.70 -13.18
CA LEU A 162 12.74 -13.70 -14.45
C LEU A 162 11.69 -13.72 -15.56
N SER A 163 11.63 -12.64 -16.32
CA SER A 163 10.69 -12.44 -17.43
C SER A 163 11.44 -12.43 -18.75
N PHE A 164 11.09 -13.35 -19.65
CA PHE A 164 11.62 -13.39 -21.01
C PHE A 164 10.56 -12.81 -21.95
N ARG A 165 10.91 -11.75 -22.70
CA ARG A 165 9.94 -10.98 -23.52
C ARG A 165 9.10 -11.83 -24.47
N THR A 166 9.61 -12.96 -24.93
CA THR A 166 8.95 -13.83 -25.91
C THR A 166 8.63 -15.23 -25.42
N LEU A 167 9.09 -15.62 -24.22
CA LEU A 167 8.99 -17.01 -23.74
C LEU A 167 8.13 -17.15 -22.48
N GLY A 168 7.88 -16.05 -21.77
CA GLY A 168 7.07 -16.03 -20.55
C GLY A 168 7.90 -15.77 -19.29
N ASP A 169 7.23 -15.90 -18.14
CA ASP A 169 7.74 -15.49 -16.84
C ASP A 169 7.91 -16.68 -15.89
N PHE A 170 8.96 -16.63 -15.07
CA PHE A 170 9.25 -17.63 -14.04
C PHE A 170 9.71 -16.95 -12.74
N GLY A 171 9.17 -17.36 -11.59
CA GLY A 171 9.66 -16.92 -10.27
C GLY A 171 8.59 -16.81 -9.20
N SER A 172 8.98 -16.25 -8.05
CA SER A 172 8.11 -15.90 -6.92
C SER A 172 7.88 -14.39 -6.88
N SER A 173 6.63 -13.95 -7.05
CA SER A 173 6.27 -12.54 -6.89
C SER A 173 6.11 -12.18 -5.41
N THR A 174 6.71 -11.07 -5.00
CA THR A 174 6.51 -10.50 -3.65
C THR A 174 5.79 -9.17 -3.77
N SER A 175 4.55 -9.09 -3.25
CA SER A 175 3.75 -7.85 -3.23
C SER A 175 4.28 -6.79 -2.25
N ALA A 176 5.45 -7.01 -1.64
CA ALA A 176 5.98 -6.12 -0.63
C ALA A 176 6.49 -4.78 -1.20
N ILE A 177 6.92 -4.75 -2.46
CA ILE A 177 7.66 -3.62 -3.05
C ILE A 177 6.92 -3.01 -4.26
N ASP A 178 5.58 -2.99 -4.22
CA ASP A 178 4.74 -2.54 -5.34
C ASP A 178 4.51 -1.00 -5.37
N THR A 179 5.16 -0.24 -4.48
CA THR A 179 4.85 1.20 -4.25
C THR A 179 5.65 2.15 -5.14
N ILE A 180 6.44 1.64 -6.09
CA ILE A 180 7.35 2.46 -6.90
C ILE A 180 7.25 2.06 -8.38
N GLN A 181 6.11 2.38 -8.99
CA GLN A 181 5.97 2.43 -10.44
C GLN A 181 6.11 3.87 -10.93
#